data_AF-A0A849H6Z6-F1
#
_entry.id   AF-A0A849H6Z6-F1
#
_cell.length_a   1.000
_cell.length_b   1.000
_cell.length_c   1.000
_cell.angle_alpha   90.00
_cell.angle_beta   90.00
_cell.angle_gamma   90.00
#
_symmetry.space_group_name_H-M   'P 1'
#
loop_
_entity.id
_entity.type
_entity.pdbx_description
1 polymer ?
#
loop_
_entity_poly.entity_id
_entity_poly.type
_entity_poly.pdbx_seq_one_letter_code
_entity_poly.pdbx_strand_id
1 'polypeptide(L)' 'GGVASIVTPDVGVLAPRDPAALGGAIEGLLDDEERRLAMAEAARLRAEEHFDTVKLAGVLEEWLAGFCSD' A
#
# COMPACT_ATOMS: atom_id res chain seq x y z
N GLY A 1 -6.58 -8.31 9.44
CA GLY A 1 -5.81 -8.75 8.26
C GLY A 1 -4.72 -7.73 7.95
N GLY A 2 -3.80 -8.02 7.03
CA GLY A 2 -2.66 -7.14 6.72
C GLY A 2 -2.95 -6.01 5.71
N VAL A 3 -4.15 -5.94 5.13
CA VAL A 3 -4.44 -4.94 4.08
C VAL A 3 -4.29 -3.50 4.60
N ALA A 4 -4.63 -3.25 5.87
CA ALA A 4 -4.53 -1.92 6.47
C ALA A 4 -3.08 -1.45 6.72
N SER A 5 -2.08 -2.34 6.71
CA SER A 5 -0.67 -1.93 6.74
C SER A 5 -0.12 -1.57 5.36
N ILE A 6 -0.85 -1.93 4.30
CA ILE A 6 -0.48 -1.65 2.90
C ILE A 6 -1.20 -0.37 2.45
N VAL A 7 -2.53 -0.32 2.64
CA VAL A 7 -3.41 0.76 2.19
C VAL A 7 -3.59 1.81 3.29
N THR A 8 -2.99 2.98 3.08
CA THR A 8 -3.20 4.21 3.86
C THR A 8 -4.24 5.12 3.17
N PRO A 9 -4.79 6.15 3.84
CA PRO A 9 -5.75 7.07 3.23
C PRO A 9 -5.26 7.76 1.96
N ASP A 10 -3.95 7.95 1.82
CA ASP A 10 -3.34 8.65 0.68
C ASP A 10 -3.20 7.75 -0.56
N VAL A 11 -3.20 6.42 -0.39
CA VAL A 11 -2.94 5.45 -1.46
C VAL A 11 -4.15 4.57 -1.79
N GLY A 12 -5.24 4.68 -1.01
CA GLY A 12 -6.44 3.88 -1.21
C GLY A 12 -7.56 4.21 -0.22
N VAL A 13 -8.69 3.53 -0.40
CA VAL A 13 -9.84 3.59 0.52
C VAL A 13 -10.07 2.20 1.10
N LEU A 14 -10.09 2.11 2.43
CA LEU A 14 -10.55 0.91 3.13
C LEU A 14 -12.04 1.03 3.40
N ALA A 15 -12.85 0.39 2.57
CA ALA A 15 -14.28 0.34 2.77
C ALA A 15 -14.66 -0.66 3.89
N PRO A 16 -15.72 -0.39 4.67
CA PRO A 16 -16.36 -1.39 5.51
C PRO A 16 -16.77 -2.62 4.70
N ARG A 17 -16.94 -3.76 5.38
CA ARG A 17 -17.37 -5.01 4.74
C ARG A 17 -18.88 -5.03 4.49
N ASP A 18 -19.33 -4.06 3.70
CA ASP A 18 -20.71 -3.78 3.37
C ASP A 18 -20.81 -3.40 1.88
N PRO A 19 -21.70 -4.02 1.09
CA PRO A 19 -21.83 -3.74 -0.33
C PRO A 19 -22.18 -2.29 -0.66
N ALA A 20 -23.03 -1.64 0.14
CA ALA A 20 -23.43 -0.25 -0.11
C ALA A 20 -22.25 0.71 0.15
N ALA A 21 -21.53 0.52 1.24
CA ALA A 21 -20.32 1.29 1.55
C ALA A 21 -19.22 1.10 0.50
N LEU A 22 -19.04 -0.14 0.00
CA LEU A 22 -18.11 -0.40 -1.10
C LEU A 22 -18.53 0.30 -2.39
N GLY A 23 -19.82 0.23 -2.74
CA GLY A 23 -20.37 0.91 -3.92
C GLY A 23 -20.14 2.42 -3.87
N GLY A 24 -20.46 3.06 -2.74
CA GLY A 24 -20.23 4.50 -2.56
C GLY A 24 -18.75 4.90 -2.60
N ALA A 25 -17.85 4.04 -2.10
CA ALA A 25 -16.41 4.28 -2.22
C ALA A 25 -15.92 4.21 -3.68
N ILE A 26 -16.47 3.29 -4.47
CA ILE A 26 -16.16 3.17 -5.90
C ILE A 26 -16.70 4.38 -6.67
N GLU A 27 -17.97 4.74 -6.46
CA GLU A 27 -18.60 5.92 -7.07
C GLU A 27 -17.80 7.19 -6.77
N GLY A 28 -17.51 7.45 -5.49
CA GLY A 28 -16.75 8.63 -5.09
C GLY A 28 -15.30 8.66 -5.62
N LEU A 29 -14.72 7.51 -5.97
CA LEU A 29 -13.46 7.49 -6.70
C LEU A 29 -13.68 7.79 -8.18
N LEU A 30 -14.70 7.20 -8.83
CA LEU A 30 -14.99 7.41 -10.26
C LEU A 30 -15.37 8.86 -10.60
N ASP A 31 -15.99 9.57 -9.67
CA ASP A 31 -16.40 10.97 -9.86
C ASP A 31 -15.25 11.97 -9.74
N ASP A 32 -14.13 11.60 -9.11
CA ASP A 32 -13.00 12.50 -8.82
C ASP A 32 -11.69 11.98 -9.44
N GLU A 33 -11.41 12.41 -10.67
CA GLU A 33 -10.22 11.99 -11.41
C GLU A 33 -8.92 12.49 -10.79
N GLU A 34 -8.89 13.73 -10.31
CA GLU A 34 -7.71 14.33 -9.69
C GLU A 34 -7.29 13.52 -8.46
N ARG A 35 -8.25 13.19 -7.59
CA ARG A 35 -8.02 12.33 -6.44
C ARG A 35 -7.52 10.95 -6.84
N ARG A 36 -8.09 10.31 -7.87
CA ARG A 36 -7.61 9.00 -8.33
C ARG A 36 -6.17 9.04 -8.80
N LEU A 37 -5.79 10.07 -9.56
CA LEU A 37 -4.43 10.21 -10.07
C LEU A 37 -3.43 10.48 -8.95
N ALA A 38 -3.78 11.36 -8.00
CA ALA A 38 -2.97 11.63 -6.82
C ALA A 38 -2.75 10.35 -5.98
N MET A 39 -3.81 9.57 -5.77
CA MET A 39 -3.72 8.29 -5.05
C MET A 39 -2.86 7.26 -5.77
N ALA A 40 -2.94 7.18 -7.11
CA ALA A 40 -2.13 6.26 -7.90
C ALA A 40 -0.64 6.58 -7.80
N GLU A 41 -0.29 7.87 -7.87
CA GLU A 41 1.10 8.32 -7.71
C GLU A 41 1.62 8.04 -6.30
N ALA A 42 0.84 8.39 -5.27
CA ALA A 42 1.20 8.10 -3.88
C ALA A 42 1.37 6.58 -3.63
N ALA A 43 0.51 5.75 -4.22
CA ALA A 43 0.61 4.31 -4.14
C ALA A 43 1.90 3.79 -4.78
N ARG A 44 2.32 4.36 -5.92
CA ARG A 44 3.57 3.99 -6.59
C ARG A 44 4.79 4.35 -5.74
N LEU A 45 4.87 5.58 -5.27
CA LEU A 45 5.96 6.04 -4.41
C LEU A 45 6.08 5.16 -3.16
N ARG A 46 4.96 4.89 -2.49
CA ARG A 46 4.92 4.00 -1.33
C ARG A 46 5.42 2.59 -1.66
N ALA A 47 5.06 2.06 -2.82
CA ALA A 47 5.51 0.74 -3.25
C ALA A 47 7.04 0.68 -3.40
N GLU A 48 7.63 1.69 -4.04
CA GLU A 48 9.06 1.80 -4.27
C GLU A 48 9.85 2.07 -2.97
N GLU A 49 9.25 2.76 -2.00
CA GLU A 49 9.88 3.04 -0.71
C GLU A 49 9.90 1.84 0.22
N HIS A 50 8.79 1.09 0.31
CA HIS A 50 8.61 0.09 1.36
C HIS A 50 8.57 -1.35 0.87
N PHE A 51 8.30 -1.58 -0.41
CA PHE A 51 8.05 -2.91 -0.96
C PHE A 51 8.94 -3.24 -2.16
N ASP A 52 9.99 -2.46 -2.39
CA ASP A 52 11.01 -2.75 -3.39
C ASP A 52 11.78 -4.03 -3.03
N THR A 53 11.74 -5.01 -3.92
CA THR A 53 12.28 -6.34 -3.66
C THR A 53 13.80 -6.35 -3.54
N VAL A 54 14.50 -5.45 -4.23
CA VAL A 54 15.96 -5.35 -4.16
C VAL A 54 16.36 -4.78 -2.80
N LYS A 55 15.67 -3.73 -2.33
CA LYS A 55 15.89 -3.16 -0.99
C LYS A 55 15.58 -4.19 0.10
N LEU A 56 14.44 -4.87 0.01
CA LEU A 56 14.01 -5.86 1.00
C LEU A 56 14.93 -7.09 1.03
N ALA A 57 15.46 -7.53 -0.11
CA ALA A 57 16.45 -8.60 -0.16
C ALA A 57 17.71 -8.23 0.62
N GLY A 58 18.22 -7.00 0.45
CA GLY A 58 19.38 -6.53 1.23
C GLY A 58 19.12 -6.52 2.74
N VAL A 59 17.95 -6.05 3.18
CA VAL A 59 17.57 -6.08 4.61
C VAL A 59 17.53 -7.51 5.15
N LEU A 60 17.00 -8.45 4.36
CA LEU A 60 16.96 -9.87 4.73
C LEU A 60 18.38 -10.47 4.82
N GLU A 61 19.25 -10.16 3.86
CA GLU A 61 20.65 -10.61 3.85
C GLU A 61 21.42 -10.11 5.07
N GLU A 62 21.29 -8.82 5.41
CA GLU A 62 21.88 -8.22 6.62
C GLU A 62 21.40 -8.93 7.89
N TRP A 63 20.10 -9.17 7.99
CA TRP A 63 19.50 -9.87 9.12
C TRP A 63 20.02 -11.32 9.25
N LEU A 64 20.11 -12.06 8.13
CA LEU A 64 20.65 -13.42 8.11
C LEU A 64 22.13 -13.47 8.47
N ALA A 65 22.93 -12.50 8.00
CA ALA A 65 24.35 -12.41 8.33
C ALA A 65 24.56 -12.22 9.84
N GLY A 66 23.74 -11.40 10.49
CA GLY A 66 23.73 -11.24 11.94
C GLY A 66 23.36 -12.54 12.67
N PHE A 67 22.43 -13.32 12.12
CA PHE A 67 21.97 -14.58 12.71
C PHE A 67 23.02 -15.71 12.66
N CYS A 68 23.85 -15.73 11.61
CA CYS A 68 24.90 -16.74 11.41
C CYS A 68 26.23 -16.39 12.10
N SER A 69 26.33 -15.22 12.72
CA SER A 69 27.55 -14.72 13.37
C SER A 69 27.60 -14.99 14.88
N ASP A 70 26.58 -15.67 15.44
CA ASP A 70 26.49 -16.20 16.80
C ASP A 70 26.61 -17.74 16.80
#